data_AF-A0A0J7KDW7-F1
#
_entry.id   AF-A0A0J7KDW7-F1
#
_cell.length_a   1.000
_cell.length_b   1.000
_cell.length_c   1.000
_cell.angle_alpha   90.00
_cell.angle_beta   90.00
_cell.angle_gamma   90.00
#
_symmetry.space_group_name_H-M   'P 1'
#
loop_
_entity.id
_entity.type
_entity.pdbx_description
1 polymer ?
#
loop_
_entity_poly.entity_id
_entity_poly.type
_entity_poly.pdbx_seq_one_letter_code
_entity_poly.pdbx_strand_id
1 'polypeptide(L)'
;MATAQLNRARTVKKLEKPRPLKLNQRNSTVDGRITTVEDIVSLIDNVAMQLTNGFHDRTLQMNVISMCSHLKLYANQLEAIYKDQLDRAFVAIRNGSQDDRLDLTTRVHLLELIELRAKQWRHTDSMDVYYMQKLSHLDNVANRGSPRYTYQLSIVPFIGDDFTDFGADFGTW
;
A
#
# COMPACT_ATOMS: atom_id res chain seq x y z
N MET A 1 19.28 -18.06 -80.35
CA MET A 1 18.53 -16.80 -80.24
C MET A 1 18.55 -16.38 -78.78
N ALA A 2 19.21 -15.28 -78.47
CA ALA A 2 19.38 -14.74 -77.12
C ALA A 2 18.39 -13.60 -76.87
N THR A 3 17.76 -13.54 -75.69
CA THR A 3 16.98 -12.37 -75.27
C THR A 3 17.24 -12.00 -73.81
N ALA A 4 17.61 -10.72 -73.68
CA ALA A 4 17.34 -9.75 -72.61
C ALA A 4 17.78 -10.00 -71.15
N GLN A 5 18.75 -9.17 -70.74
CA GLN A 5 18.99 -8.76 -69.36
C GLN A 5 17.83 -7.90 -68.81
N LEU A 6 17.58 -7.97 -67.50
CA LEU A 6 17.21 -6.79 -66.73
C LEU A 6 17.82 -6.83 -65.33
N ASN A 7 18.78 -5.93 -65.12
CA ASN A 7 19.29 -5.49 -63.82
C ASN A 7 18.15 -4.91 -62.97
N ARG A 8 18.04 -5.34 -61.70
CA ARG A 8 17.69 -4.40 -60.63
C ARG A 8 18.18 -4.89 -59.27
N ALA A 9 19.34 -4.37 -58.88
CA ALA A 9 19.80 -4.35 -57.50
C ALA A 9 18.73 -3.71 -56.61
N ARG A 10 18.23 -4.47 -55.63
CA ARG A 10 17.50 -3.93 -54.49
C ARG A 10 18.33 -4.19 -53.24
N THR A 11 18.94 -3.11 -52.78
CA THR A 11 19.50 -2.88 -51.45
C THR A 11 18.56 -3.41 -50.38
N VAL A 12 18.87 -4.59 -49.82
CA VAL A 12 18.29 -5.05 -48.56
C VAL A 12 19.03 -4.29 -47.46
N LYS A 13 18.45 -3.15 -47.07
CA LYS A 13 18.87 -2.40 -45.90
C LYS A 13 18.87 -3.37 -44.71
N LYS A 14 20.00 -3.41 -44.00
CA LYS A 14 20.18 -4.02 -42.68
C LYS A 14 18.86 -3.96 -41.90
N LEU A 15 18.28 -5.13 -41.64
CA LEU A 15 17.30 -5.32 -40.58
C LEU A 15 18.04 -5.05 -39.26
N GLU A 16 17.96 -3.81 -38.81
CA GLU A 16 18.32 -3.42 -37.46
C GLU A 16 17.38 -4.18 -36.52
N LYS A 17 17.95 -4.91 -35.56
CA LYS A 17 17.20 -5.64 -34.53
C LYS A 17 16.24 -4.62 -33.89
N PRO A 18 14.92 -4.87 -33.84
CA PRO A 18 13.99 -3.90 -33.29
C PRO A 18 14.42 -3.61 -31.86
N ARG A 19 14.87 -2.37 -31.63
CA ARG A 19 15.21 -1.90 -30.28
C ARG A 19 13.97 -2.13 -29.42
N PRO A 20 14.11 -2.68 -28.20
CA PRO A 20 12.97 -2.85 -27.32
C PRO A 20 12.34 -1.46 -27.10
N LEU A 21 11.05 -1.36 -27.42
CA LEU A 21 10.23 -0.21 -27.08
C LEU A 21 10.34 -0.03 -25.57
N LYS A 22 10.94 1.07 -25.12
CA LYS A 22 10.84 1.52 -23.73
C LYS A 22 9.38 1.87 -23.48
N LEU A 23 8.61 0.85 -23.12
CA LEU A 23 7.30 1.01 -22.55
C LEU A 23 7.52 1.63 -21.18
N ASN A 24 7.35 2.94 -21.09
CA ASN A 24 7.25 3.67 -19.84
C ASN A 24 5.88 3.33 -19.22
N GLN A 25 5.73 2.05 -18.87
CA GLN A 25 4.59 1.55 -18.14
C GLN A 25 4.80 1.98 -16.70
N ARG A 26 4.14 3.07 -16.33
CA ARG A 26 3.91 3.47 -14.93
C ARG A 26 2.95 2.47 -14.26
N ASN A 27 3.27 1.19 -14.32
CA ASN A 27 2.64 0.20 -13.47
C ASN A 27 3.48 0.17 -12.20
N SER A 28 3.02 0.93 -11.20
CA SER A 28 3.42 0.79 -9.79
C SER A 28 2.92 -0.54 -9.23
N THR A 29 3.23 -1.65 -9.91
CA THR A 29 3.19 -2.98 -9.34
C THR A 29 4.58 -3.20 -8.79
N VAL A 30 4.71 -3.15 -7.47
CA VAL A 30 5.94 -3.44 -6.72
C VAL A 30 6.35 -4.89 -7.02
N ASP A 31 7.02 -5.11 -8.15
CA ASP A 31 7.69 -6.36 -8.50
C ASP A 31 9.17 -6.05 -8.76
N GLY A 32 9.84 -5.63 -7.69
CA GLY A 32 11.27 -5.38 -7.65
C GLY A 32 11.62 -5.21 -6.19
N ARG A 33 12.25 -6.24 -5.60
CA ARG A 33 12.57 -6.38 -4.17
C ARG A 33 12.69 -5.03 -3.46
N ILE A 34 11.87 -4.80 -2.44
CA ILE A 34 12.13 -3.75 -1.46
C ILE A 34 13.47 -4.11 -0.81
N THR A 35 14.51 -3.35 -1.14
CA THR A 35 15.88 -3.62 -0.68
C THR A 35 16.44 -2.51 0.18
N THR A 36 15.82 -1.33 0.12
CA THR A 36 16.28 -0.12 0.81
C THR A 36 15.16 0.53 1.60
N VAL A 37 15.52 1.43 2.53
CA VAL A 37 14.56 2.19 3.33
C VAL A 37 13.82 3.20 2.44
N GLU A 38 14.49 3.72 1.41
CA GLU A 38 13.94 4.63 0.42
C GLU A 38 12.84 3.98 -0.43
N ASP A 39 12.97 2.67 -0.72
CA ASP A 39 11.91 1.89 -1.39
C ASP A 39 10.65 1.81 -0.49
N ILE A 40 10.84 1.67 0.82
CA ILE A 40 9.73 1.63 1.78
C ILE A 40 9.03 2.99 1.84
N VAL A 41 9.79 4.08 1.90
CA VAL A 41 9.23 5.45 1.89
C VAL A 41 8.45 5.70 0.59
N SER A 42 9.00 5.28 -0.55
CA SER A 42 8.32 5.40 -1.85
C SER A 42 7.01 4.60 -1.89
N LEU A 43 6.99 3.41 -1.26
CA LEU A 43 5.79 2.60 -1.11
C LEU A 43 4.75 3.28 -0.21
N ILE A 44 5.19 3.89 0.89
CA ILE A 44 4.32 4.65 1.81
C ILE A 44 3.65 5.82 1.08
N ASP A 45 4.43 6.61 0.34
CA ASP A 45 3.90 7.73 -0.44
C ASP A 45 2.93 7.25 -1.53
N ASN A 46 3.21 6.12 -2.17
CA ASN A 46 2.32 5.53 -3.15
C ASN A 46 0.97 5.13 -2.55
N VAL A 47 0.98 4.45 -1.39
CA VAL A 47 -0.23 4.07 -0.67
C VAL A 47 -1.01 5.30 -0.20
N ALA A 48 -0.33 6.29 0.40
CA ALA A 48 -0.96 7.53 0.85
C ALA A 48 -1.63 8.29 -0.30
N MET A 49 -0.98 8.35 -1.47
CA MET A 49 -1.54 8.95 -2.67
C MET A 49 -2.75 8.17 -3.19
N GLN A 50 -2.69 6.84 -3.22
CA GLN A 50 -3.81 6.00 -3.66
C GLN A 50 -5.03 6.15 -2.74
N LEU A 51 -4.82 6.17 -1.42
CA LEU A 51 -5.87 6.41 -0.42
C LEU A 51 -6.49 7.80 -0.57
N THR A 52 -5.67 8.84 -0.74
CA THR A 52 -6.16 10.22 -0.91
C THR A 52 -7.00 10.39 -2.18
N ASN A 53 -6.65 9.68 -3.25
CA ASN A 53 -7.38 9.70 -4.51
C ASN A 53 -8.59 8.74 -4.55
N GLY A 54 -8.80 7.94 -3.49
CA GLY A 54 -9.91 7.00 -3.40
C GLY A 54 -9.79 5.79 -4.34
N PHE A 55 -8.56 5.36 -4.66
CA PHE A 55 -8.29 4.17 -5.47
C PHE A 55 -8.30 2.92 -4.60
N HIS A 56 -9.43 2.22 -4.51
CA HIS A 56 -9.62 1.05 -3.65
C HIS A 56 -9.55 -0.28 -4.42
N ASP A 57 -8.49 -0.49 -5.20
CA ASP A 57 -8.33 -1.72 -5.96
C ASP A 57 -7.54 -2.81 -5.19
N ARG A 58 -7.46 -4.01 -5.78
CA ARG A 58 -6.68 -5.12 -5.20
C ARG A 58 -5.18 -4.81 -5.13
N THR A 59 -4.69 -3.94 -6.02
CA THR A 59 -3.29 -3.49 -6.00
C THR A 59 -2.99 -2.69 -4.74
N LEU A 60 -3.86 -1.75 -4.37
CA LEU A 60 -3.75 -1.01 -3.11
C LEU A 60 -3.67 -1.98 -1.93
N GLN A 61 -4.56 -2.96 -1.86
CA GLN A 61 -4.58 -3.94 -0.76
C GLN A 61 -3.22 -4.64 -0.61
N MET A 62 -2.65 -5.14 -1.71
CA MET A 62 -1.32 -5.79 -1.69
C MET A 62 -0.21 -4.82 -1.26
N ASN A 63 -0.26 -3.57 -1.74
CA ASN A 63 0.69 -2.54 -1.37
C ASN A 63 0.58 -2.18 0.12
N VAL A 64 -0.63 -2.08 0.68
CA VAL A 64 -0.86 -1.83 2.11
C VAL A 64 -0.30 -2.97 2.96
N ILE A 65 -0.60 -4.23 2.61
CA ILE A 65 -0.10 -5.39 3.35
C ILE A 65 1.44 -5.41 3.35
N SER A 66 2.04 -5.19 2.17
CA SER A 66 3.50 -5.10 2.04
C SER A 66 4.05 -3.93 2.86
N MET A 67 3.47 -2.75 2.74
CA MET A 67 3.87 -1.55 3.47
C MET A 67 3.81 -1.77 4.99
N CYS A 68 2.73 -2.33 5.52
CA CYS A 68 2.58 -2.63 6.94
C CYS A 68 3.67 -3.59 7.43
N SER A 69 4.00 -4.64 6.66
CA SER A 69 5.05 -5.59 7.03
C SER A 69 6.42 -4.91 7.15
N HIS A 70 6.80 -4.09 6.15
CA HIS A 70 8.08 -3.39 6.15
C HIS A 70 8.12 -2.29 7.21
N LEU A 71 7.04 -1.53 7.40
CA LEU A 71 6.94 -0.52 8.45
C LEU A 71 7.15 -1.13 9.84
N LYS A 72 6.57 -2.31 10.14
CA LYS A 72 6.77 -2.98 11.44
C LYS A 72 8.25 -3.36 11.68
N LEU A 73 8.97 -3.76 10.63
CA LEU A 73 10.39 -4.14 10.73
C LEU A 73 11.32 -2.92 10.88
N TYR A 74 11.05 -1.85 10.13
CA TYR A 74 11.93 -0.67 10.04
C TYR A 74 11.37 0.57 10.75
N ALA A 75 10.32 0.41 11.55
CA ALA A 75 9.57 1.45 12.24
C ALA A 75 10.45 2.49 12.93
N ASN A 76 11.33 2.04 13.83
CA ASN A 76 12.20 2.92 14.62
C ASN A 76 13.17 3.71 13.74
N GLN A 77 13.68 3.09 12.67
CA GLN A 77 14.60 3.75 11.73
C GLN A 77 13.86 4.79 10.87
N LEU A 78 12.67 4.44 10.39
CA LEU A 78 11.82 5.34 9.61
C LEU A 78 11.32 6.52 10.46
N GLU A 79 10.95 6.30 11.71
CA GLU A 79 10.53 7.38 12.63
C GLU A 79 11.70 8.32 12.94
N ALA A 80 12.94 7.82 13.04
CA ALA A 80 14.11 8.65 13.31
C ALA A 80 14.57 9.50 12.11
N ILE A 81 14.42 8.99 10.88
CA ILE A 81 15.00 9.62 9.67
C ILE A 81 13.93 10.30 8.80
N TYR A 82 12.73 9.72 8.74
CA TYR A 82 11.67 10.07 7.80
C TYR A 82 10.37 10.50 8.50
N LYS A 83 10.48 11.07 9.71
CA LYS A 83 9.35 11.48 10.55
C LYS A 83 8.28 12.29 9.81
N ASP A 84 8.66 13.38 9.16
CA ASP A 84 7.72 14.28 8.47
C ASP A 84 6.97 13.59 7.32
N GLN A 85 7.62 12.63 6.66
CA GLN A 85 7.00 11.85 5.59
C GLN A 85 5.98 10.86 6.17
N LEU A 86 6.35 10.17 7.26
CA LEU A 86 5.41 9.33 7.99
C LEU A 86 4.24 10.14 8.53
N ASP A 87 4.45 11.30 9.13
CA ASP A 87 3.38 12.14 9.69
C ASP A 87 2.36 12.53 8.61
N ARG A 88 2.81 12.97 7.44
CA ARG A 88 1.93 13.25 6.30
C ARG A 88 1.21 12.00 5.78
N ALA A 89 1.92 10.88 5.67
CA ALA A 89 1.33 9.62 5.21
C ALA A 89 0.27 9.10 6.18
N PHE A 90 0.47 9.22 7.49
CA PHE A 90 -0.48 8.76 8.49
C PHE A 90 -1.76 9.58 8.56
N VAL A 91 -1.72 10.86 8.16
CA VAL A 91 -2.94 11.64 7.91
C VAL A 91 -3.76 11.01 6.78
N ALA A 92 -3.12 10.69 5.65
CA ALA A 92 -3.79 10.05 4.52
C ALA A 92 -4.29 8.64 4.87
N ILE A 93 -3.51 7.85 5.61
CA ILE A 93 -3.89 6.52 6.09
C ILE A 93 -5.11 6.60 7.00
N ARG A 94 -5.13 7.53 7.96
CA ARG A 94 -6.27 7.73 8.86
C ARG A 94 -7.52 8.11 8.08
N ASN A 95 -7.43 9.10 7.19
CA ASN A 95 -8.57 9.53 6.38
C ASN A 95 -9.07 8.41 5.46
N GLY A 96 -8.16 7.72 4.77
CA GLY A 96 -8.51 6.60 3.88
C GLY A 96 -9.15 5.42 4.61
N SER A 97 -8.75 5.16 5.86
CA SER A 97 -9.34 4.08 6.67
C SER A 97 -10.82 4.30 6.99
N GLN A 98 -11.29 5.55 6.96
CA GLN A 98 -12.68 5.93 7.18
C GLN A 98 -13.55 5.82 5.92
N ASP A 99 -12.96 5.60 4.73
CA ASP A 99 -13.73 5.47 3.49
C ASP A 99 -14.44 4.12 3.44
N ASP A 100 -15.78 4.13 3.35
CA ASP A 100 -16.63 2.93 3.29
C ASP A 100 -16.34 2.04 2.08
N ARG A 101 -15.80 2.58 0.99
CA ARG A 101 -15.44 1.85 -0.23
C ARG A 101 -14.18 1.01 -0.06
N LEU A 102 -13.41 1.24 1.00
CA LEU A 102 -12.22 0.46 1.32
C LEU A 102 -12.62 -0.93 1.80
N ASP A 103 -11.94 -1.94 1.25
CA ASP A 103 -12.10 -3.33 1.68
C ASP A 103 -11.78 -3.50 3.18
N LEU A 104 -12.55 -4.35 3.85
CA LEU A 104 -12.50 -4.50 5.31
C LEU A 104 -11.15 -5.08 5.78
N THR A 105 -10.55 -5.99 5.01
CA THR A 105 -9.22 -6.53 5.33
C THR A 105 -8.16 -5.43 5.24
N THR A 106 -8.22 -4.61 4.19
CA THR A 106 -7.32 -3.47 4.04
C THR A 106 -7.50 -2.46 5.19
N ARG A 107 -8.75 -2.17 5.56
CA ARG A 107 -9.07 -1.29 6.68
C ARG A 107 -8.48 -1.78 8.00
N VAL A 108 -8.58 -3.09 8.29
CA VAL A 108 -8.01 -3.68 9.51
C VAL A 108 -6.49 -3.52 9.56
N HIS A 109 -5.78 -3.72 8.44
CA HIS A 109 -4.33 -3.48 8.38
C HIS A 109 -3.94 -2.02 8.64
N LEU A 110 -4.72 -1.06 8.11
CA LEU A 110 -4.47 0.36 8.38
C LEU A 110 -4.72 0.72 9.84
N LEU A 111 -5.79 0.21 10.44
CA LEU A 111 -6.12 0.44 11.86
C LEU A 111 -5.05 -0.11 12.80
N GLU A 112 -4.58 -1.33 12.54
CA GLU A 112 -3.47 -1.93 13.29
C GLU A 112 -2.22 -1.04 13.24
N LEU A 113 -1.90 -0.54 12.05
CA LEU A 113 -0.72 0.29 11.84
C LEU A 113 -0.84 1.65 12.55
N ILE A 114 -2.03 2.26 12.54
CA ILE A 114 -2.33 3.51 13.29
C ILE A 114 -2.15 3.28 14.79
N GLU A 115 -2.71 2.19 15.33
CA GLU A 115 -2.60 1.87 16.76
C GLU A 115 -1.15 1.61 17.16
N LEU A 116 -0.42 0.85 16.35
CA LEU A 116 1.00 0.56 16.59
C LEU A 116 1.82 1.85 16.64
N ARG A 117 1.54 2.81 15.75
CA ARG A 117 2.22 4.10 15.76
C ARG A 117 1.86 4.95 16.97
N ALA A 118 0.58 4.97 17.38
CA ALA A 118 0.15 5.65 18.61
C ALA A 118 0.86 5.10 19.86
N LYS A 119 1.20 3.81 19.85
CA LYS A 119 1.99 3.14 20.89
C LYS A 119 3.51 3.29 20.72
N GLN A 120 3.99 4.21 19.89
CA GLN A 120 5.42 4.41 19.62
C GLN A 120 6.10 3.13 19.10
N TRP A 121 5.42 2.43 18.19
CA TRP A 121 5.90 1.18 17.57
C TRP A 121 6.10 0.02 18.54
N ARG A 122 5.42 0.06 19.70
CA ARG A 122 5.48 -1.01 20.70
C ARG A 122 4.37 -2.03 20.47
N HIS A 123 4.78 -3.26 20.20
CA HIS A 123 3.90 -4.42 20.15
C HIS A 123 3.44 -4.82 21.56
N THR A 124 2.22 -5.34 21.65
CA THR A 124 1.66 -5.94 22.86
C THR A 124 0.95 -7.21 22.45
N ASP A 125 1.12 -8.29 23.22
CA ASP A 125 0.54 -9.60 22.89
C ASP A 125 -0.98 -9.53 22.66
N SER A 126 -1.69 -8.70 23.44
CA SER A 126 -3.12 -8.47 23.28
C SER A 126 -3.51 -7.87 21.93
N MET A 127 -2.70 -6.94 21.42
CA MET A 127 -2.92 -6.29 20.13
C MET A 127 -2.64 -7.25 18.97
N ASP A 128 -1.51 -7.96 19.02
CA ASP A 128 -1.14 -8.91 17.97
C ASP A 128 -2.18 -10.04 17.87
N VAL A 129 -2.64 -10.57 19.02
CA VAL A 129 -3.72 -11.58 19.06
C VAL A 129 -5.03 -11.01 18.53
N TYR A 130 -5.40 -9.78 18.91
CA TYR A 130 -6.65 -9.16 18.45
C TYR A 130 -6.68 -9.00 16.92
N TYR A 131 -5.63 -8.42 16.32
CA TYR A 131 -5.60 -8.20 14.88
C TYR A 131 -5.43 -9.49 14.09
N MET A 132 -4.65 -10.47 14.59
CA MET A 132 -4.61 -11.82 14.00
C MET A 132 -5.99 -12.48 13.98
N GLN A 133 -6.69 -12.48 15.12
CA GLN A 133 -8.04 -13.04 15.20
C GLN A 133 -8.98 -12.30 14.26
N LYS A 134 -8.94 -10.96 14.24
CA LYS A 134 -9.81 -10.16 13.37
C LYS A 134 -9.62 -10.49 11.90
N LEU A 135 -8.37 -10.56 11.42
CA LEU A 135 -8.05 -10.94 10.04
C LEU A 135 -8.53 -12.36 9.70
N SER A 136 -8.27 -13.34 10.57
CA SER A 136 -8.75 -14.72 10.35
C SER A 136 -10.28 -14.84 10.27
N HIS A 137 -11.02 -14.02 11.03
CA HIS A 137 -12.48 -13.97 10.93
C HIS A 137 -12.91 -13.39 9.58
N LEU A 138 -12.23 -12.36 9.07
CA LEU A 138 -12.53 -11.77 7.77
C LEU A 138 -12.30 -12.76 6.62
N ASP A 139 -11.22 -13.52 6.66
CA ASP A 139 -10.94 -14.58 5.68
C ASP A 139 -12.06 -15.64 5.68
N ASN A 140 -12.55 -16.01 6.85
CA ASN A 140 -13.68 -16.93 7.01
C ASN A 140 -14.99 -16.35 6.46
N VAL A 141 -15.24 -15.06 6.64
CA VAL A 141 -16.44 -14.37 6.12
C VAL A 141 -16.38 -14.24 4.60
N ALA A 142 -15.22 -13.87 4.05
CA ALA A 142 -14.99 -13.79 2.61
C ALA A 142 -15.20 -15.15 1.91
N ASN A 143 -14.79 -16.25 2.55
CA ASN A 143 -14.93 -17.60 2.02
C ASN A 143 -16.37 -18.16 2.09
N ARG A 144 -17.26 -17.56 2.91
CA ARG A 144 -18.62 -18.07 3.12
C ARG A 144 -19.71 -17.38 2.28
N GLY A 145 -19.37 -16.40 1.43
CA GLY A 145 -20.29 -15.83 0.44
C GLY A 145 -21.64 -15.32 0.99
N SER A 146 -21.72 -14.95 2.26
CA SER A 146 -22.99 -14.58 2.91
C SER A 146 -23.19 -13.05 2.91
N PRO A 147 -24.29 -12.52 2.34
CA PRO A 147 -24.54 -11.09 2.21
C PRO A 147 -25.18 -10.46 3.46
N ARG A 148 -25.12 -11.13 4.61
CA ARG A 148 -25.71 -10.62 5.86
C ARG A 148 -24.63 -10.57 6.89
N TYR A 149 -24.09 -9.37 7.15
CA TYR A 149 -23.65 -8.84 8.46
C TYR A 149 -22.86 -7.54 8.23
N THR A 150 -23.49 -6.54 7.60
CA THR A 150 -22.91 -5.19 7.47
C THR A 150 -23.15 -4.29 8.70
N TYR A 151 -23.73 -4.81 9.79
CA TYR A 151 -24.17 -3.96 10.93
C TYR A 151 -23.75 -4.47 12.32
N GLN A 152 -22.66 -5.25 12.44
CA GLN A 152 -22.16 -5.74 13.75
C GLN A 152 -20.70 -5.39 14.04
N LEU A 153 -20.06 -4.52 13.26
CA LEU A 153 -18.80 -3.89 13.64
C LEU A 153 -19.00 -2.52 14.32
N SER A 154 -20.17 -2.30 14.91
CA SER A 154 -20.48 -1.13 15.73
C SER A 154 -19.89 -1.18 17.15
N ILE A 155 -18.87 -2.00 17.40
CA ILE A 155 -18.21 -2.07 18.71
C ILE A 155 -16.70 -2.15 18.50
N VAL A 156 -16.07 -0.99 18.45
CA VAL A 156 -14.77 -0.80 19.12
C VAL A 156 -14.88 0.43 20.04
N PRO A 157 -15.42 0.29 21.26
CA PRO A 157 -15.02 1.16 22.35
C PRO A 157 -13.71 0.60 22.89
N PHE A 158 -12.62 0.84 22.16
CA PHE A 158 -11.26 0.83 22.69
C PHE A 158 -10.36 1.78 21.88
N ILE A 159 -10.93 2.92 21.52
CA ILE A 159 -10.18 4.17 21.53
C ILE A 159 -10.78 4.88 22.74
N GLY A 160 -10.26 4.54 23.94
CA GLY A 160 -10.68 5.24 25.16
C GLY A 160 -10.38 6.70 24.94
N ASP A 161 -11.43 7.53 24.92
CA ASP A 161 -11.51 8.94 25.30
C ASP A 161 -10.40 9.95 24.91
N ASP A 162 -9.43 9.59 24.08
CA ASP A 162 -8.19 10.37 23.88
C ASP A 162 -8.01 10.88 22.44
N PHE A 163 -9.04 10.74 21.60
CA PHE A 163 -8.99 11.35 20.26
C PHE A 163 -9.35 12.84 20.27
N THR A 164 -9.87 13.37 21.38
CA THR A 164 -10.11 14.82 21.54
C THR A 164 -8.92 15.58 22.13
N ASP A 165 -7.88 14.90 22.63
CA ASP A 165 -6.67 15.54 23.17
C ASP A 165 -5.47 15.51 22.20
N PHE A 166 -5.60 14.84 21.06
CA PHE A 166 -4.59 14.80 19.99
C PHE A 166 -4.27 16.17 19.35
N GLY A 167 -5.00 17.22 19.75
CA GLY A 167 -4.78 18.61 19.32
C GLY A 167 -3.92 19.45 20.27
N ALA A 168 -3.59 18.97 21.48
CA ALA A 168 -2.93 19.78 22.50
C ALA A 168 -1.40 19.56 22.62
N ASP A 169 -0.86 18.42 22.20
CA ASP A 169 0.55 18.04 22.43
C ASP A 169 1.41 17.84 21.16
N PHE A 170 0.98 18.38 20.01
CA PHE A 170 1.84 18.51 18.81
C PHE A 170 2.51 19.90 18.72
N GLY A 171 2.70 20.56 19.87
CA GLY A 171 3.56 21.74 19.99
C GLY A 171 4.97 21.31 20.37
N THR A 172 5.96 21.72 19.57
CA THR A 172 7.39 21.36 19.66
C THR A 172 7.68 19.90 19.40
N TRP A 173 7.98 19.53 18.14
CA TRP A 173 9.32 19.20 17.63
C TRP A 173 9.28 19.25 16.10
#